data_AF-A0A2L1US81-F1
#
_entry.id   AF-A0A2L1US81-F1
#
_cell.length_a   1.000
_cell.length_b   1.000
_cell.length_c   1.000
_cell.angle_alpha   90.00
_cell.angle_beta   90.00
_cell.angle_gamma   90.00
#
_symmetry.space_group_name_H-M   'P 1'
#
loop_
_entity.id
_entity.type
_entity.pdbx_description
1 polymer ?
#
loop_
_entity_poly.entity_id
_entity_poly.type
_entity_poly.pdbx_seq_one_letter_code
_entity_poly.pdbx_strand_id
1 'polypeptide(L)'
;MFCAFLYLTGWFLQYARIFLSIDGFYFKVFSQYWIFRNGLFFGLPMMFLGYFIAKHDVISKVNRTMVLFVLIMSAFILVLELYLTKKFIFSVLSYHIDFIISLLAFCPMIFIILMKNNRLYFNSFQSKNIALISTAIYFVHPYVIYFIQRYEELPIVETYLLTVAVSAFISFVIFKLRRKLYFLF
;
A
#
# COMPACT_ATOMS: atom_id res chain seq x y z
N MET A 1 6.16 -6.32 -19.88
CA MET A 1 5.61 -7.69 -19.88
C MET A 1 6.07 -8.48 -18.66
N PHE A 2 7.38 -8.64 -18.42
CA PHE A 2 7.92 -9.40 -17.28
C PHE A 2 7.37 -8.98 -15.89
N CYS A 3 7.27 -7.67 -15.62
CA CYS A 3 6.77 -7.17 -14.33
C CYS A 3 5.27 -7.44 -14.11
N ALA A 4 4.46 -7.36 -15.16
CA ALA A 4 3.04 -7.69 -15.06
C ALA A 4 2.84 -9.19 -14.80
N PHE A 5 3.67 -10.03 -15.43
CA PHE A 5 3.71 -11.47 -15.16
C PHE A 5 4.05 -11.75 -13.70
N LEU A 6 5.07 -11.10 -13.13
CA LEU A 6 5.42 -11.26 -11.71
C LEU A 6 4.25 -10.88 -10.77
N TYR A 7 3.57 -9.76 -11.03
CA TYR A 7 2.42 -9.37 -10.22
C TYR A 7 1.27 -10.37 -10.32
N LEU A 8 0.97 -10.84 -11.53
CA LEU A 8 -0.05 -11.86 -11.77
C LEU A 8 0.31 -13.21 -11.13
N THR A 9 1.59 -13.58 -11.09
CA THR A 9 2.03 -14.77 -10.35
C THR A 9 1.81 -14.61 -8.85
N GLY A 10 2.14 -13.45 -8.26
CA GLY A 10 1.85 -13.16 -6.85
C GLY A 10 0.36 -13.21 -6.53
N TRP A 11 -0.46 -12.63 -7.42
CA TRP A 11 -1.92 -12.71 -7.34
C TRP A 11 -2.43 -14.15 -7.41
N PHE A 12 -1.97 -14.94 -8.37
CA PHE A 12 -2.37 -16.34 -8.51
C PHE A 12 -1.97 -17.16 -7.28
N LEU A 13 -0.75 -16.99 -6.77
CA LEU A 13 -0.29 -17.68 -5.55
C LEU A 13 -1.17 -17.33 -4.34
N GLN A 14 -1.61 -16.07 -4.22
CA GLN A 14 -2.49 -15.63 -3.13
C GLN A 14 -3.89 -16.29 -3.22
N TYR A 15 -4.44 -16.44 -4.42
CA TYR A 15 -5.77 -17.05 -4.64
C TYR A 15 -5.72 -18.58 -4.70
N ALA A 16 -4.60 -19.19 -5.08
CA ALA A 16 -4.41 -20.64 -5.13
C ALA A 16 -4.69 -21.30 -3.78
N ARG A 17 -4.42 -20.58 -2.68
CA ARG A 17 -4.70 -21.03 -1.31
C ARG A 17 -6.18 -21.36 -1.07
N ILE A 18 -7.10 -20.66 -1.72
CA ILE A 18 -8.56 -20.86 -1.54
C ILE A 18 -8.99 -22.24 -2.04
N PHE A 19 -8.27 -22.79 -3.02
CA PHE A 19 -8.58 -24.10 -3.62
C PHE A 19 -7.86 -25.26 -2.93
N LEU A 20 -7.03 -24.99 -1.92
CA LEU A 20 -6.29 -26.01 -1.16
C LEU A 20 -7.06 -26.44 0.08
N SER A 21 -6.97 -27.73 0.42
CA SER A 21 -7.55 -28.27 1.66
C SER A 21 -6.86 -27.71 2.90
N ILE A 22 -7.65 -27.34 3.91
CA ILE A 22 -7.21 -26.62 5.12
C ILE A 22 -6.11 -27.37 5.89
N ASP A 23 -6.15 -28.71 5.89
CA ASP A 23 -5.20 -29.55 6.63
C ASP A 23 -3.96 -29.97 5.83
N GLY A 24 -3.86 -29.54 4.56
CA GLY A 24 -2.76 -29.92 3.67
C GLY A 24 -1.45 -29.20 3.97
N PHE A 25 -0.32 -29.88 3.76
CA PHE A 25 1.02 -29.26 3.80
C PHE A 25 1.11 -28.02 2.90
N TYR A 26 0.53 -28.09 1.70
CA TYR A 26 0.49 -26.97 0.76
C TYR A 26 -0.30 -25.77 1.32
N PHE A 27 -1.40 -25.99 2.05
CA PHE A 27 -2.13 -24.88 2.67
C PHE A 27 -1.27 -24.12 3.69
N LYS A 28 -0.43 -24.82 4.47
CA LYS A 28 0.51 -24.17 5.40
C LYS A 28 1.58 -23.35 4.69
N VAL A 29 2.14 -23.86 3.59
CA VAL A 29 3.13 -23.13 2.78
C VAL A 29 2.48 -21.87 2.20
N PHE A 30 1.38 -22.02 1.45
CA PHE A 30 0.68 -20.90 0.82
C PHE A 30 0.03 -19.93 1.84
N SER A 31 -0.08 -20.32 3.11
CA SER A 31 -0.51 -19.43 4.19
C SER A 31 0.55 -18.42 4.61
N GLN A 32 1.81 -18.63 4.26
CA GLN A 32 2.87 -17.71 4.63
C GLN A 32 2.81 -16.47 3.71
N TYR A 33 2.41 -15.32 4.29
CA TYR A 33 2.31 -14.05 3.59
C TYR A 33 3.61 -13.67 2.84
N TRP A 34 4.75 -14.14 3.34
CA TRP A 34 6.09 -13.88 2.85
C TRP A 34 6.40 -14.64 1.56
N ILE A 35 5.50 -15.45 1.02
CA ILE A 35 5.72 -16.14 -0.26
C ILE A 35 5.25 -15.27 -1.42
N PHE A 36 4.09 -14.63 -1.25
CA PHE A 36 3.51 -13.77 -2.28
C PHE A 36 3.78 -12.28 -2.01
N ARG A 37 3.75 -11.82 -0.75
CA ARG A 37 3.98 -10.41 -0.37
C ARG A 37 5.47 -10.08 -0.25
N ASN A 38 6.19 -10.31 -1.33
CA ASN A 38 7.62 -10.04 -1.43
C ASN A 38 7.93 -8.81 -2.28
N GLY A 39 9.13 -8.26 -2.09
CA GLY A 39 9.68 -7.21 -2.94
C GLY A 39 9.71 -7.60 -4.42
N LEU A 40 9.83 -8.89 -4.74
CA LEU A 40 9.85 -9.39 -6.12
C LEU A 40 8.47 -9.33 -6.80
N PHE A 41 7.41 -9.78 -6.12
CA PHE A 41 6.08 -9.92 -6.73
C PHE A 41 5.21 -8.68 -6.56
N PHE A 42 5.40 -7.90 -5.49
CA PHE A 42 4.63 -6.67 -5.25
C PHE A 42 5.46 -5.41 -5.55
N GLY A 43 6.64 -5.32 -4.93
CA GLY A 43 7.47 -4.11 -4.98
C GLY A 43 8.02 -3.79 -6.36
N LEU A 44 8.64 -4.78 -7.01
CA LEU A 44 9.30 -4.61 -8.30
C LEU A 44 8.31 -4.23 -9.41
N PRO A 45 7.12 -4.85 -9.54
CA PRO A 45 6.13 -4.43 -10.53
C PRO A 45 5.66 -2.99 -10.34
N MET A 46 5.38 -2.57 -9.09
CA MET A 46 4.95 -1.21 -8.81
C MET A 46 6.06 -0.18 -9.05
N MET A 47 7.30 -0.51 -8.68
CA MET A 47 8.46 0.35 -8.95
C MET A 47 8.71 0.49 -10.46
N PHE A 48 8.60 -0.60 -11.21
CA PHE A 48 8.76 -0.58 -12.66
C PHE A 48 7.66 0.24 -13.35
N LEU A 49 6.41 0.18 -12.87
CA LEU A 49 5.34 1.06 -13.36
C LEU A 49 5.70 2.54 -13.19
N GLY A 50 6.23 2.93 -12.03
CA GLY A 50 6.73 4.29 -11.80
C GLY A 50 7.87 4.68 -12.76
N TYR A 51 8.85 3.80 -12.94
CA TYR A 51 9.95 4.00 -13.90
C TYR A 51 9.45 4.14 -15.34
N PHE A 52 8.49 3.32 -15.76
CA PHE A 52 7.91 3.37 -17.10
C PHE A 52 7.17 4.70 -17.34
N ILE A 53 6.39 5.16 -16.37
CA ILE A 53 5.70 6.46 -16.43
C ILE A 53 6.69 7.61 -16.62
N ALA A 54 7.80 7.58 -15.87
CA ALA A 54 8.85 8.59 -15.96
C ALA A 54 9.62 8.51 -17.29
N LYS A 55 10.05 7.32 -17.70
CA LYS A 55 10.86 7.13 -18.92
C LYS A 55 10.14 7.57 -20.19
N HIS A 56 8.82 7.38 -20.26
CA HIS A 56 8.03 7.70 -21.44
C HIS A 56 7.33 9.06 -21.40
N ASP A 57 7.58 9.87 -20.35
CA ASP A 57 6.89 11.14 -20.09
C ASP A 57 5.36 11.01 -20.22
N VAL A 58 4.81 9.94 -19.65
CA VAL A 58 3.38 9.64 -19.74
C VAL A 58 2.54 10.76 -19.12
N ILE A 59 3.10 11.44 -18.11
CA ILE A 59 2.44 12.53 -17.38
C ILE A 59 2.07 13.70 -18.32
N SER A 60 2.94 14.06 -19.26
CA SER A 60 2.69 15.17 -20.19
C SER A 60 1.78 14.78 -21.35
N LYS A 61 1.82 13.51 -21.77
CA LYS A 61 1.10 12.99 -22.96
C LYS A 61 -0.37 12.67 -22.70
N VAL A 62 -0.75 12.28 -21.48
CA VAL A 62 -2.11 11.79 -21.21
C VAL A 62 -3.05 12.94 -20.83
N ASN A 63 -4.26 12.95 -21.41
CA ASN A 63 -5.26 13.97 -21.12
C ASN A 63 -5.82 13.84 -19.69
N ARG A 64 -6.03 14.95 -18.98
CA ARG A 64 -6.45 14.96 -17.57
C ARG A 64 -7.83 14.32 -17.37
N THR A 65 -8.77 14.57 -18.28
CA THR A 65 -10.11 13.97 -18.26
C THR A 65 -10.05 12.45 -18.41
N MET A 66 -9.16 11.95 -19.29
CA MET A 66 -8.95 10.51 -19.46
C MET A 66 -8.38 9.87 -18.19
N VAL A 67 -7.36 10.47 -17.57
CA VAL A 67 -6.80 9.95 -16.31
C VAL A 67 -7.85 9.93 -15.22
N LEU A 68 -8.66 11.00 -15.10
CA LEU A 68 -9.71 11.09 -14.09
C LEU A 68 -10.81 10.04 -14.30
N PHE A 69 -11.20 9.79 -15.55
CA PHE A 69 -12.13 8.73 -15.89
C PHE A 69 -11.58 7.34 -15.52
N VAL A 70 -10.34 7.03 -15.90
CA VAL A 70 -9.71 5.75 -15.56
C VAL A 70 -9.51 5.61 -14.05
N LEU A 71 -9.21 6.69 -13.34
CA LEU A 71 -9.11 6.69 -11.88
C LEU A 71 -10.46 6.35 -11.22
N ILE A 72 -11.55 6.98 -11.65
CA ILE A 72 -12.89 6.69 -11.11
C ILE A 72 -13.29 5.24 -11.42
N MET A 73 -13.05 4.79 -12.66
CA MET A 73 -13.35 3.41 -13.06
C MET A 73 -12.52 2.40 -12.25
N SER A 74 -11.22 2.63 -12.11
CA SER A 74 -10.35 1.75 -11.30
C SER A 74 -10.70 1.78 -9.80
N ALA A 75 -11.14 2.92 -9.26
CA ALA A 75 -11.66 3.01 -7.90
C ALA A 75 -12.95 2.20 -7.71
N PHE A 76 -13.86 2.28 -8.68
CA PHE A 76 -15.09 1.49 -8.65
C PHE A 76 -14.79 -0.01 -8.73
N ILE A 77 -13.91 -0.41 -9.65
CA ILE A 77 -13.45 -1.81 -9.76
C ILE A 77 -12.77 -2.27 -8.47
N LEU A 78 -11.95 -1.42 -7.83
CA LEU A 78 -11.30 -1.72 -6.55
C LEU A 78 -12.32 -2.00 -5.45
N VAL A 79 -13.34 -1.14 -5.31
CA VAL A 79 -14.41 -1.33 -4.31
C VAL A 79 -15.20 -2.60 -4.62
N LEU A 80 -15.50 -2.86 -5.89
CA LEU A 80 -16.23 -4.04 -6.32
C LEU A 80 -15.43 -5.33 -6.07
N GLU A 81 -14.13 -5.33 -6.38
CA GLU A 81 -13.22 -6.47 -6.14
C GLU A 81 -13.10 -6.77 -4.65
N LEU A 82 -12.95 -5.73 -3.81
CA LEU A 82 -12.96 -5.85 -2.35
C LEU A 82 -14.30 -6.38 -1.80
N TYR A 83 -15.42 -5.88 -2.32
CA TYR A 83 -16.75 -6.30 -1.89
C TYR A 83 -17.02 -7.78 -2.26
N LEU A 84 -16.74 -8.17 -3.50
CA LEU A 84 -16.86 -9.57 -3.95
C LEU A 84 -15.96 -10.48 -3.13
N THR A 85 -14.71 -10.07 -2.95
CA THR A 85 -13.75 -10.81 -2.13
C THR A 85 -14.25 -11.00 -0.70
N LYS A 86 -14.75 -9.94 -0.07
CA LYS A 86 -15.32 -10.01 1.28
C LYS A 86 -16.53 -10.96 1.34
N LYS A 87 -17.43 -10.88 0.35
CA LYS A 87 -18.66 -11.68 0.33
C LYS A 87 -18.41 -13.17 0.09
N PHE A 88 -17.50 -13.48 -0.84
CA PHE A 88 -17.30 -14.86 -1.32
C PHE A 88 -16.12 -15.58 -0.66
N ILE A 89 -15.06 -14.87 -0.23
CA ILE A 89 -13.82 -15.49 0.26
C ILE A 89 -13.73 -15.36 1.78
N PHE A 90 -13.99 -14.17 2.33
CA PHE A 90 -13.87 -13.92 3.76
C PHE A 90 -14.98 -14.57 4.62
N SER A 91 -16.07 -15.04 4.00
CA SER A 91 -17.11 -15.78 4.70
C SER A 91 -16.65 -17.17 5.15
N VAL A 92 -15.59 -17.72 4.53
CA VAL A 92 -15.08 -19.06 4.79
C VAL A 92 -13.74 -19.02 5.54
N LEU A 93 -12.91 -17.99 5.32
CA LEU A 93 -11.62 -17.82 6.00
C LEU A 93 -11.40 -16.37 6.43
N SER A 94 -10.89 -16.16 7.66
CA SER A 94 -10.36 -14.89 8.16
C SER A 94 -9.03 -14.56 7.47
N TYR A 95 -9.06 -14.39 6.15
CA TYR A 95 -7.87 -14.19 5.32
C TYR A 95 -7.54 -12.70 5.16
N HIS A 96 -6.39 -12.31 4.64
CA HIS A 96 -6.11 -10.92 4.25
C HIS A 96 -5.61 -10.94 2.81
N ILE A 97 -6.25 -10.14 1.94
CA ILE A 97 -5.98 -10.13 0.50
C ILE A 97 -5.28 -8.81 0.18
N ASP A 98 -3.98 -8.91 -0.12
CA ASP A 98 -3.10 -7.77 -0.38
C ASP A 98 -2.89 -7.54 -1.89
N PHE A 99 -2.82 -8.62 -2.67
CA PHE A 99 -2.77 -8.55 -4.14
C PHE A 99 -4.16 -8.39 -4.70
N ILE A 100 -4.46 -7.15 -5.07
CA ILE A 100 -5.71 -6.76 -5.73
C ILE A 100 -5.35 -6.29 -7.14
N ILE A 101 -6.02 -6.81 -8.18
CA ILE A 101 -5.62 -6.52 -9.57
C ILE A 101 -5.85 -5.05 -9.90
N SER A 102 -6.96 -4.49 -9.42
CA SER A 102 -7.32 -3.08 -9.65
C SER A 102 -6.27 -2.08 -9.16
N LEU A 103 -5.40 -2.44 -8.21
CA LEU A 103 -4.29 -1.61 -7.76
C LEU A 103 -3.28 -1.29 -8.87
N LEU A 104 -3.08 -2.21 -9.84
CA LEU A 104 -2.20 -1.97 -10.98
C LEU A 104 -2.64 -0.80 -11.85
N ALA A 105 -3.94 -0.48 -11.86
CA ALA A 105 -4.48 0.67 -12.58
C ALA A 105 -4.69 1.87 -11.66
N PHE A 106 -5.20 1.65 -10.44
CA PHE A 106 -5.55 2.71 -9.51
C PHE A 106 -4.32 3.52 -9.05
N CYS A 107 -3.26 2.82 -8.62
CA CYS A 107 -2.04 3.46 -8.11
C CYS A 107 -1.34 4.39 -9.13
N PRO A 108 -1.03 3.94 -10.37
CA PRO A 108 -0.39 4.83 -11.34
C PRO A 108 -1.28 6.00 -11.77
N MET A 109 -2.61 5.82 -11.80
CA MET A 109 -3.53 6.91 -12.15
C MET A 109 -3.57 7.99 -11.06
N ILE A 110 -3.61 7.60 -9.77
CA ILE A 110 -3.48 8.57 -8.66
C ILE A 110 -2.16 9.33 -8.82
N PHE A 111 -1.06 8.61 -9.05
CA PHE A 111 0.26 9.21 -9.19
C PHE A 111 0.30 10.23 -10.34
N ILE A 112 -0.24 9.90 -11.51
CA ILE A 112 -0.29 10.81 -12.66
C ILE A 112 -1.17 12.03 -12.37
N ILE A 113 -2.35 11.88 -11.76
CA ILE A 113 -3.22 13.03 -11.41
C ILE A 113 -2.49 13.97 -10.45
N LEU A 114 -1.86 13.40 -9.43
CA LEU A 114 -1.09 14.18 -8.47
C LEU A 114 0.00 14.95 -9.21
N MET A 115 0.91 14.25 -9.91
CA MET A 115 2.05 14.87 -10.61
C MET A 115 1.65 15.92 -11.66
N LYS A 116 0.49 15.76 -12.31
CA LYS A 116 -0.01 16.71 -13.31
C LYS A 116 -0.56 18.00 -12.70
N ASN A 117 -0.88 18.00 -11.41
CA ASN A 117 -1.39 19.18 -10.74
C ASN A 117 -0.22 20.12 -10.41
N ASN A 118 -0.03 21.18 -11.20
CA ASN A 118 1.02 22.20 -11.00
C ASN A 118 0.97 22.89 -9.61
N ARG A 119 -0.10 22.70 -8.84
CA ARG A 119 -0.22 23.16 -7.45
C ARG A 119 0.42 22.22 -6.43
N LEU A 120 1.05 21.12 -6.84
CA LEU A 120 1.78 20.29 -5.91
C LEU A 120 2.97 21.06 -5.32
N TYR A 121 2.85 21.31 -4.02
CA TYR A 121 3.76 21.97 -3.08
C TYR A 121 5.15 21.32 -2.95
N PHE A 122 5.66 20.63 -3.97
CA PHE A 122 7.01 20.09 -3.96
C PHE A 122 8.02 21.14 -4.42
N ASN A 123 8.04 22.30 -3.73
CA ASN A 123 9.30 23.02 -3.63
C ASN A 123 10.30 22.04 -3.00
N SER A 124 11.46 21.86 -3.64
CA SER A 124 12.47 20.82 -3.36
C SER A 124 12.80 20.63 -1.87
N PHE A 125 12.66 21.69 -1.08
CA PHE A 125 12.91 21.71 0.37
C PHE A 125 11.80 21.10 1.24
N GLN A 126 10.52 21.22 0.86
CA GLN A 126 9.39 20.70 1.66
C GLN A 126 9.11 19.22 1.40
N SER A 127 9.38 18.74 0.18
CA SER A 127 9.23 17.32 -0.20
C SER A 127 10.02 16.39 0.70
N LYS A 128 11.30 16.72 0.95
CA LYS A 128 12.19 15.88 1.78
C LYS A 128 11.73 15.79 3.23
N ASN A 129 11.21 16.89 3.78
CA ASN A 129 10.72 16.92 5.16
C ASN A 129 9.43 16.10 5.32
N ILE A 130 8.50 16.21 4.37
CA ILE A 130 7.26 15.42 4.37
C ILE A 130 7.57 13.93 4.21
N ALA A 131 8.51 13.58 3.33
CA ALA A 131 8.97 12.21 3.16
C ALA A 131 9.56 11.64 4.47
N LEU A 132 10.42 12.39 5.16
CA LEU A 132 10.99 11.98 6.45
C LEU A 132 9.92 11.77 7.53
N ILE A 133 8.91 12.64 7.61
CA ILE A 133 7.79 12.47 8.56
C ILE A 133 7.00 11.20 8.21
N SER A 134 6.70 10.96 6.92
CA SER A 134 6.01 9.75 6.48
C SER A 134 6.79 8.48 6.80
N THR A 135 8.10 8.49 6.61
CA THR A 135 9.01 7.39 6.99
C THR A 135 9.01 7.17 8.51
N ALA A 136 9.05 8.23 9.31
CA ALA A 136 8.97 8.12 10.77
C ALA A 136 7.64 7.49 11.21
N ILE A 137 6.50 7.90 10.62
CA ILE A 137 5.19 7.31 10.91
C ILE A 137 5.20 5.81 10.56
N TYR A 138 5.77 5.45 9.41
CA TYR A 138 5.89 4.06 8.98
C TYR A 138 6.69 3.20 9.98
N PHE A 139 7.75 3.72 10.58
CA PHE A 139 8.52 2.95 11.57
C PHE A 139 7.89 2.92 12.96
N VAL A 140 7.21 4.00 13.36
CA VAL A 140 6.68 4.15 14.72
C VAL A 140 5.34 3.42 14.90
N HIS A 141 4.47 3.42 13.88
CA HIS A 141 3.10 2.91 14.03
C HIS A 141 3.00 1.43 14.49
N PRO A 142 3.88 0.48 14.11
CA PRO A 142 3.75 -0.90 14.59
C PRO A 142 4.02 -1.01 16.09
N TYR A 143 4.96 -0.21 16.61
CA TYR A 143 5.23 -0.13 18.06
C TYR A 143 4.06 0.49 18.80
N VAL A 144 3.45 1.54 18.24
CA VAL A 144 2.25 2.17 18.81
C VAL A 144 1.11 1.16 18.89
N ILE A 145 0.84 0.41 17.81
CA ILE A 145 -0.18 -0.65 17.80
C ILE A 145 0.14 -1.70 18.88
N TYR A 146 1.39 -2.15 18.94
CA TYR A 146 1.82 -3.13 19.93
C TYR A 146 1.58 -2.65 21.36
N PHE A 147 1.91 -1.39 21.67
CA PHE A 147 1.69 -0.83 23.00
C PHE A 147 0.20 -0.65 23.33
N ILE A 148 -0.60 -0.13 22.40
CA ILE A 148 -2.04 0.05 22.62
C ILE A 148 -2.69 -1.31 22.91
N GLN A 149 -2.44 -2.31 22.07
CA GLN A 149 -3.00 -3.66 22.23
C GLN A 149 -2.49 -4.39 23.48
N ARG A 150 -1.30 -4.02 23.98
CA ARG A 150 -0.72 -4.61 25.19
C ARG A 150 -1.39 -4.09 26.47
N TYR A 151 -1.84 -2.84 26.48
CA TYR A 151 -2.36 -2.19 27.68
C TYR A 151 -3.88 -2.02 27.68
N GLU A 152 -4.52 -1.91 26.51
CA GLU A 152 -5.97 -1.75 26.42
C GLU A 152 -6.58 -2.61 25.30
N GLU A 153 -7.68 -3.29 25.63
CA GLU A 153 -8.52 -3.99 24.66
C GLU A 153 -9.59 -3.03 24.11
N LEU A 154 -9.16 -2.09 23.26
CA LEU A 154 -10.06 -1.14 22.62
C LEU A 154 -10.71 -1.74 21.37
N PRO A 155 -11.91 -1.28 20.98
CA PRO A 155 -12.49 -1.55 19.67
C PRO A 155 -11.52 -1.18 18.53
N ILE A 156 -11.62 -1.89 17.40
CA ILE A 156 -10.73 -1.71 16.23
C ILE A 156 -10.72 -0.27 15.70
N VAL A 157 -11.87 0.42 15.71
CA VAL A 157 -11.99 1.79 15.21
C VAL A 157 -11.23 2.76 16.12
N GLU A 158 -11.37 2.61 17.43
CA GLU A 158 -10.70 3.44 18.42
C GLU A 158 -9.19 3.21 18.41
N THR A 159 -8.78 1.94 18.36
CA THR A 159 -7.37 1.54 18.20
C THR A 159 -6.75 2.17 16.96
N TYR A 160 -7.46 2.17 15.83
CA TYR A 160 -7.00 2.79 14.59
C TYR A 160 -6.83 4.31 14.74
N LEU A 161 -7.85 5.01 15.24
CA LEU A 161 -7.80 6.47 15.42
C LEU A 161 -6.68 6.89 16.39
N LEU A 162 -6.53 6.16 17.50
CA LEU A 162 -5.50 6.41 18.50
C LEU A 162 -4.10 6.14 17.94
N THR A 163 -3.94 5.04 17.19
CA THR A 163 -2.68 4.72 16.51
C THR A 163 -2.28 5.82 15.55
N VAL A 164 -3.21 6.32 14.73
CA VAL A 164 -2.92 7.40 13.76
C VAL A 164 -2.52 8.68 14.51
N ALA A 165 -3.27 9.06 15.54
CA ALA A 165 -2.98 10.27 16.30
C ALA A 165 -1.62 10.20 17.02
N VAL A 166 -1.36 9.10 17.72
CA VAL A 166 -0.12 8.91 18.49
C VAL A 166 1.09 8.75 17.58
N SER A 167 0.99 7.96 16.50
CA SER A 167 2.08 7.81 15.54
C SER A 167 2.42 9.12 14.83
N ALA A 168 1.43 9.92 14.46
CA ALA A 168 1.65 11.25 13.88
C ALA A 168 2.34 12.19 14.90
N PHE A 169 1.90 12.18 16.15
CA PHE A 169 2.49 12.98 17.22
C PHE A 169 3.95 12.60 17.49
N ILE A 170 4.24 11.32 17.70
CA ILE A 170 5.60 10.82 17.93
C ILE A 170 6.50 11.14 16.74
N SER A 171 6.00 10.94 15.52
CA SER A 171 6.77 11.24 14.29
C SER A 171 7.09 12.71 14.15
N PHE A 172 6.16 13.60 14.54
CA PHE A 172 6.41 15.05 14.59
C PHE A 172 7.48 15.40 15.64
N VAL A 173 7.45 14.77 16.81
CA VAL A 173 8.46 14.95 17.87
C VAL A 173 9.84 14.48 17.40
N ILE A 174 9.93 13.29 16.80
CA ILE A 174 11.17 12.75 16.21
C ILE A 174 11.71 13.70 15.13
N PHE A 175 10.83 14.18 14.24
CA PHE A 175 11.22 15.12 13.19
C PHE A 175 11.79 16.43 13.75
N LYS A 176 11.23 16.96 14.85
CA LYS A 176 11.75 18.16 15.52
C LYS A 176 13.08 17.90 16.23
N LEU A 177 13.27 16.71 16.79
CA LEU A 177 14.49 16.27 17.48
C LEU A 177 15.62 15.85 16.52
N ARG A 178 15.33 15.69 15.22
CA ARG A 178 16.32 15.41 14.15
C ARG A 178 17.60 16.24 14.24
N ARG A 179 17.50 17.54 14.57
CA ARG A 179 18.67 18.42 14.67
C ARG A 179 19.66 18.03 15.78
N LYS A 180 19.21 17.28 16.80
CA LYS A 180 20.06 16.76 17.89
C LYS A 180 20.45 15.28 17.70
N LEU A 181 19.65 14.52 16.96
CA LEU A 181 19.87 13.09 16.71
C LEU A 181 20.58 12.86 15.38
N TYR A 182 21.80 13.41 15.23
CA TYR A 182 22.64 13.27 14.02
C TYR A 182 22.99 11.82 13.63
N PHE A 183 22.59 10.82 14.42
CA PHE A 183 23.00 9.42 14.29
C PHE A 183 21.93 8.45 13.79
N LEU A 184 20.68 8.91 13.55
CA LEU A 184 19.57 8.01 13.19
C LEU A 184 18.98 8.22 11.79
N PHE A 185 19.46 9.18 10.99
CA PHE A 185 19.10 9.34 9.57
C PHE A 185 20.19 10.06 8.76
#